data_AF-A0A1X1XT45-F1
#
_entry.id   AF-A0A1X1XT45-F1
#
_cell.length_a   1.000
_cell.length_b   1.000
_cell.length_c   1.000
_cell.angle_alpha   90.00
_cell.angle_beta   90.00
_cell.angle_gamma   90.00
#
_symmetry.space_group_name_H-M   'P 1'
#
loop_
_entity.id
_entity.type
_entity.pdbx_description
1 polymer ?
#
loop_
_entity_poly.entity_id
_entity_poly.type
_entity_poly.pdbx_seq_one_letter_code
_entity_poly.pdbx_strand_id
1 'polypeptide(L)'
;MRTTVTLDPDVVAALQRAARERGTSFKAVLNDAVRRGLGGEPSRRRYRTPSRDMGLRAGFDIDKALTLVAADEDAEVLRKLALRK
;
A
#
# COMPACT_ATOMS: atom_id res chain seq x y z
N MET A 1 36.66 -1.49 7.68
CA MET A 1 37.41 -2.35 8.62
C MET A 1 37.39 -3.79 8.11
N ARG A 2 38.46 -4.56 8.34
CA ARG A 2 38.50 -6.01 8.08
C ARG A 2 38.31 -6.73 9.41
N THR A 3 37.30 -7.57 9.49
CA THR A 3 36.94 -8.33 10.69
C THR A 3 36.76 -9.79 10.27
N THR A 4 37.23 -10.71 11.10
CA THR A 4 36.96 -12.14 10.95
C THR A 4 35.81 -12.50 11.87
N VAL A 5 34.76 -13.12 11.34
CA VAL A 5 33.59 -13.57 12.11
C VAL A 5 33.33 -15.04 11.80
N THR A 6 33.00 -15.81 12.82
CA THR A 6 32.54 -17.19 12.67
C THR A 6 31.03 -17.17 12.45
N LEU A 7 30.54 -17.89 11.43
CA LEU A 7 29.12 -18.00 11.10
C LEU A 7 28.73 -19.47 11.08
N ASP A 8 27.54 -19.78 11.59
CA ASP A 8 26.99 -21.12 11.53
C ASP A 8 26.70 -21.55 10.07
N PRO A 9 26.76 -22.86 9.75
CA PRO A 9 26.63 -23.34 8.37
C PRO A 9 25.30 -22.93 7.70
N ASP A 10 24.20 -22.89 8.46
CA ASP A 10 22.88 -22.48 8.00
C ASP A 10 22.84 -20.97 7.66
N VAL A 11 23.48 -20.14 8.47
CA VAL A 11 23.63 -18.70 8.22
C VAL A 11 24.43 -18.45 6.95
N VAL A 12 25.52 -19.18 6.74
CA VAL A 12 26.33 -19.08 5.51
C VAL A 12 25.49 -19.46 4.29
N ALA A 13 24.74 -20.56 4.35
CA ALA A 13 23.87 -21.00 3.27
C ALA A 13 22.77 -19.96 2.94
N ALA A 14 22.15 -19.37 3.97
CA ALA A 14 21.15 -18.33 3.80
C ALA A 14 21.71 -17.07 3.15
N LEU A 15 22.90 -16.61 3.58
CA LEU A 15 23.57 -15.44 3.02
C LEU A 15 24.02 -15.67 1.57
N GLN A 16 24.51 -16.87 1.23
CA GLN A 16 24.87 -17.22 -0.15
C GLN A 16 23.65 -17.23 -1.09
N ARG A 17 22.52 -17.80 -0.63
CA ARG A 17 21.26 -17.77 -1.38
C ARG A 17 20.81 -16.32 -1.63
N ALA A 18 20.80 -15.49 -0.58
CA ALA A 18 20.41 -14.09 -0.69
C ALA A 18 21.35 -13.28 -1.60
N ALA A 19 22.66 -13.58 -1.60
CA ALA A 19 23.63 -12.98 -2.51
C ALA A 19 23.35 -13.32 -3.97
N ARG A 20 23.03 -14.59 -4.26
CA ARG A 20 22.65 -15.05 -5.60
C ARG A 20 21.36 -14.41 -6.09
N GLU A 21 20.33 -14.38 -5.25
CA GLU A 21 19.02 -13.78 -5.59
C GLU A 21 19.12 -12.28 -5.88
N ARG A 22 19.96 -11.56 -5.11
CA ARG A 22 20.13 -10.11 -5.26
C ARG A 22 21.19 -9.72 -6.30
N GLY A 23 21.99 -10.66 -6.80
CA GLY A 23 23.12 -10.37 -7.68
C GLY A 23 24.20 -9.50 -7.01
N THR A 24 24.42 -9.66 -5.71
CA THR A 24 25.38 -8.84 -4.95
C THR A 24 26.39 -9.70 -4.20
N SER A 25 27.52 -9.11 -3.79
CA SER A 25 28.57 -9.85 -3.08
C SER A 25 28.12 -10.35 -1.70
N PHE A 26 28.66 -11.50 -1.27
CA PHE A 26 28.43 -12.05 0.08
C PHE A 26 28.70 -11.02 1.19
N LYS A 27 29.78 -10.23 1.06
CA LYS A 27 30.12 -9.15 1.99
C LYS A 27 29.01 -8.09 2.06
N ALA A 28 28.43 -7.69 0.93
CA ALA A 28 27.39 -6.68 0.91
C ALA A 28 26.14 -7.18 1.65
N VAL A 29 25.73 -8.42 1.38
CA VAL A 29 24.59 -9.06 2.04
C VAL A 29 24.80 -9.22 3.54
N LEU A 30 25.99 -9.68 3.97
CA LEU A 30 26.31 -9.82 5.39
C LEU A 30 26.21 -8.47 6.12
N ASN A 31 26.78 -7.41 5.55
CA ASN A 31 26.73 -6.09 6.18
C ASN A 31 25.31 -5.52 6.21
N ASP A 32 24.52 -5.70 5.14
CA ASP A 32 23.11 -5.27 5.10
C ASP A 32 22.27 -6.03 6.14
N ALA A 33 22.47 -7.34 6.26
CA ALA A 33 21.81 -8.16 7.27
C ALA A 33 22.13 -7.69 8.69
N VAL A 34 23.41 -7.44 9.01
CA VAL A 34 23.83 -6.92 10.31
C VAL A 34 23.27 -5.53 10.58
N ARG A 35 23.28 -4.63 9.59
CA ARG A 35 22.70 -3.28 9.73
C ARG A 35 21.19 -3.33 10.02
N ARG A 36 20.46 -4.20 9.34
CA ARG A 36 19.01 -4.40 9.59
C ARG A 36 18.74 -5.01 10.96
N GLY A 37 19.57 -5.96 11.39
CA GLY A 37 19.44 -6.59 12.71
C GLY A 37 19.76 -5.62 13.85
N LEU A 38 20.79 -4.79 13.70
CA LEU A 38 21.22 -3.83 14.73
C LEU A 38 20.45 -2.51 14.69
N GLY A 39 19.89 -2.12 13.54
CA GLY A 39 19.16 -0.87 13.37
C GLY A 39 17.75 -0.87 13.99
N GLY A 40 17.29 -2.02 14.49
CA GLY A 40 15.89 -2.23 14.85
C GLY A 40 15.00 -2.23 13.61
N GLU A 41 13.86 -2.93 13.67
CA GLU A 41 12.84 -2.76 12.65
C GLU A 41 12.33 -1.32 12.76
N PRO A 42 12.43 -0.46 11.72
CA PRO A 42 11.81 0.85 11.78
C PRO A 42 10.35 0.60 12.07
N SER A 43 9.84 1.07 13.22
CA SER A 43 8.44 0.83 13.59
C SER A 43 7.61 1.40 12.45
N ARG A 44 7.06 0.51 11.62
CA ARG A 44 6.31 0.92 10.45
C ARG A 44 4.99 1.41 11.01
N ARG A 45 4.93 2.71 11.32
CA ARG A 45 3.72 3.33 11.88
C ARG A 45 2.60 2.99 10.91
N ARG A 46 1.66 2.16 11.36
CA ARG A 46 0.55 1.71 10.51
C ARG A 46 -0.13 2.95 9.98
N TYR A 47 -0.10 3.11 8.65
CA TYR A 47 -0.78 4.22 8.00
C TYR A 47 -2.27 4.14 8.32
N ARG A 48 -2.85 5.25 8.77
CA ARG A 48 -4.30 5.39 8.95
C ARG A 48 -4.79 6.40 7.93
N THR A 49 -5.75 6.00 7.09
CA THR A 49 -6.41 6.92 6.17
C THR A 49 -7.25 7.91 6.99
N PRO A 50 -7.02 9.23 6.87
CA PRO A 50 -7.86 10.21 7.55
C PRO A 50 -9.29 10.17 6.98
N SER A 51 -10.28 9.96 7.84
CA SER A 51 -11.70 10.12 7.48
C SER A 51 -12.09 11.59 7.60
N ARG A 52 -12.92 12.06 6.68
CA ARG A 52 -13.59 13.36 6.79
C ARG A 52 -15.09 13.11 6.86
N ASP A 53 -15.75 13.82 7.76
CA ASP A 53 -17.20 13.89 7.75
C ASP A 53 -17.62 14.74 6.55
N MET A 54 -18.28 14.10 5.58
CA MET A 54 -18.78 14.77 4.38
C MET A 54 -20.17 15.38 4.61
N GLY A 55 -20.83 15.04 5.72
CA GLY A 55 -22.22 15.37 5.98
C GLY A 55 -23.18 14.80 4.92
N LEU A 56 -24.47 14.91 5.21
CA LEU A 56 -25.53 14.61 4.23
C LEU A 56 -26.12 15.92 3.73
N ARG A 57 -26.35 16.00 2.42
CA ARG A 57 -27.08 17.13 1.85
C ARG A 57 -28.50 17.11 2.38
N ALA A 58 -28.99 18.23 2.90
CA ALA A 58 -30.35 18.32 3.43
C ALA A 58 -31.37 17.90 2.35
N GLY A 59 -32.34 17.07 2.74
CA GLY A 59 -33.35 16.50 1.84
C GLY A 59 -32.91 15.24 1.08
N PHE A 60 -31.70 14.73 1.28
CA PHE A 60 -31.23 13.46 0.69
C PHE A 60 -31.33 12.33 1.72
N ASP A 61 -32.20 11.37 1.43
CA ASP A 61 -32.32 10.11 2.15
C ASP A 61 -31.45 9.04 1.47
N ILE A 62 -30.30 8.70 2.04
CA ILE A 62 -29.37 7.73 1.44
C ILE A 62 -29.95 6.31 1.46
N ASP A 63 -30.83 6.00 2.41
CA ASP A 63 -31.50 4.70 2.45
C ASP A 63 -32.44 4.52 1.23
N LYS A 64 -32.72 5.62 0.51
CA LYS A 64 -33.44 5.66 -0.77
C LYS A 64 -32.56 6.09 -1.94
N ALA A 65 -31.30 5.66 -1.96
CA ALA A 65 -30.36 5.99 -3.02
C ALA A 65 -30.90 5.73 -4.45
N LEU A 66 -31.67 4.66 -4.66
CA LEU A 66 -32.23 4.32 -5.98
C LEU A 66 -33.23 5.38 -6.48
N THR A 67 -33.96 6.04 -5.58
CA THR A 67 -34.88 7.13 -5.95
C THR A 67 -34.13 8.35 -6.47
N LEU A 68 -32.96 8.64 -5.89
CA LEU A 68 -32.09 9.73 -6.35
C LEU A 68 -31.52 9.43 -7.74
N VAL A 69 -31.06 8.20 -7.95
CA VAL A 69 -30.54 7.75 -9.25
C VAL A 69 -31.62 7.85 -10.32
N ALA A 70 -32.84 7.41 -10.05
CA ALA A 70 -33.95 7.50 -11.00
C ALA A 70 -34.27 8.96 -11.38
N ALA A 71 -34.28 9.88 -10.41
CA ALA A 71 -34.52 11.29 -10.67
C ALA A 71 -33.42 11.93 -11.54
N ASP A 72 -32.15 11.58 -11.28
CA ASP A 72 -31.01 12.05 -12.09
C ASP A 72 -31.07 11.48 -13.52
N GLU A 73 -31.46 10.21 -13.68
CA GLU A 73 -31.67 9.58 -14.99
C GLU A 73 -32.79 10.24 -15.78
N ASP A 74 -33.94 10.48 -15.15
CA ASP A 74 -35.08 11.18 -15.76
C ASP A 74 -34.67 12.58 -16.24
N ALA A 75 -33.92 13.32 -15.42
CA ALA A 75 -33.41 14.64 -15.78
C ALA A 75 -32.48 14.61 -16.99
N GLU A 76 -31.58 13.62 -17.08
CA GLU A 76 -30.70 13.44 -18.24
C GLU A 76 -31.44 12.98 -19.50
N VAL A 77 -32.45 12.11 -19.37
CA VAL A 77 -33.31 11.70 -20.49
C VAL A 77 -34.04 12.93 -21.07
N LEU A 78 -34.65 13.74 -20.20
CA LEU A 78 -35.30 14.99 -20.62
C LEU A 78 -34.31 15.95 -21.30
N ARG A 79 -33.09 16.07 -20.78
CA ARG A 79 -32.05 16.90 -21.39
C ARG A 79 -31.67 16.43 -22.80
N LYS A 80 -31.51 15.12 -23.01
CA LYS A 80 -31.18 14.54 -24.32
C LYS A 80 -32.30 14.74 -25.33
N LEU A 81 -33.55 14.50 -24.92
CA LEU A 81 -34.74 14.75 -25.74
C LEU A 81 -34.84 16.21 -26.18
N ALA A 82 -34.59 17.16 -25.27
CA ALA A 82 -34.57 18.58 -25.60
C ALA A 82 -33.47 18.96 -26.60
N LEU A 83 -32.34 18.25 -26.59
CA LEU A 83 -31.22 18.43 -27.52
C LEU A 83 -31.42 17.70 -28.86
N ARG A 84 -32.55 16.99 -29.07
CA ARG A 84 -32.80 16.11 -30.23
C ARG A 84 -31.63 15.15 -30.51
N LYS A 85 -31.00 14.61 -29.46
CA LYS A 85 -29.96 13.58 -29.51
C LYS A 85 -30.42 12.31 -28.84
#